data_AF-A0A4Z0MFS8-F1
#
_entry.id   AF-A0A4Z0MFS8-F1
#
_cell.length_a   1.000
_cell.length_b   1.000
_cell.length_c   1.000
_cell.angle_alpha   90.00
_cell.angle_beta   90.00
_cell.angle_gamma   90.00
#
_symmetry.space_group_name_H-M   'P 1'
#
loop_
_entity.id
_entity.type
_entity.pdbx_description
1 polymer ?
#
loop_
_entity_poly.entity_id
_entity_poly.type
_entity_poly.pdbx_seq_one_letter_code
_entity_poly.pdbx_strand_id
1 'polypeptide(L)'
;MSSLGIVEKNKLEKLFRMSTGFVLGFTNGTLRSLVADSVGLDIQDEKYSAKGVSKANRLREFWRLESDHVVGTLTRDLLAAVPEFWTHTQQVMGEEISEEEQQAFTASTQTCERLLGVEGTEHLQELKAVTYDDNFKLLARQVVESIEKGEPAVGLDRLHTFLIKYFRQLCYKHGVSTNKDEPLNAVFGKYVNGLRAAGKIKSEMSLNILKYSITLLSSFNAVRNNDSLAHDNTLLNREESFLIFRNVTALVKFVESVEQAPAST
;
A
#
# COMPACT_ATOMS: atom_id res chain seq x y z
N MET A 1 10.68 -15.77 -3.03
CA MET A 1 10.45 -16.16 -1.63
C MET A 1 9.89 -14.97 -0.88
N SER A 2 8.76 -15.16 -0.20
CA SER A 2 8.13 -14.10 0.57
C SER A 2 8.86 -13.85 1.88
N SER A 3 8.76 -12.63 2.37
CA SER A 3 9.26 -12.13 3.64
C SER A 3 8.37 -12.53 4.82
N LEU A 4 7.35 -13.39 4.62
CA LEU A 4 6.42 -13.81 5.67
C LEU A 4 7.16 -14.44 6.86
N GLY A 5 7.02 -13.82 8.02
CA GLY A 5 7.56 -14.30 9.29
C GLY A 5 6.79 -15.50 9.83
N ILE A 6 7.37 -16.19 10.83
CA ILE A 6 6.75 -17.36 11.47
C ILE A 6 5.42 -16.99 12.15
N VAL A 7 5.38 -15.85 12.85
CA VAL A 7 4.18 -15.38 13.55
C VAL A 7 3.06 -15.07 12.56
N GLU A 8 3.38 -14.42 11.44
CA GLU A 8 2.42 -14.07 10.38
C GLU A 8 1.86 -15.33 9.72
N LYS A 9 2.73 -16.31 9.39
CA LYS A 9 2.32 -17.62 8.87
C LYS A 9 1.36 -18.32 9.83
N ASN A 10 1.67 -18.36 11.13
CA ASN A 10 0.80 -19.00 12.12
C ASN A 10 -0.58 -18.33 12.21
N LYS A 11 -0.65 -17.00 12.11
CA LYS A 11 -1.92 -16.27 12.09
C LYS A 11 -2.75 -16.59 10.85
N LEU A 12 -2.12 -16.56 9.66
CA LEU A 12 -2.75 -16.94 8.40
C LEU A 12 -3.22 -18.40 8.42
N GLU A 13 -2.41 -19.33 8.94
CA GLU A 13 -2.79 -20.74 9.04
C GLU A 13 -4.00 -20.96 9.96
N LYS A 14 -4.06 -20.25 11.10
CA LYS A 14 -5.20 -20.31 12.01
C LYS A 14 -6.45 -19.74 11.33
N LEU A 15 -6.34 -18.54 10.75
CA LEU A 15 -7.44 -17.86 10.08
C LEU A 15 -8.00 -18.67 8.90
N PHE A 16 -7.12 -19.25 8.09
CA PHE A 16 -7.50 -20.06 6.92
C PHE A 16 -7.85 -21.51 7.26
N ARG A 17 -7.86 -21.89 8.55
CA ARG A 17 -8.19 -23.24 9.06
C ARG A 17 -7.35 -24.35 8.43
N MET A 18 -6.03 -24.12 8.36
CA MET A 18 -5.05 -24.97 7.67
C MET A 18 -4.50 -26.14 8.50
N SER A 19 -4.91 -26.29 9.76
CA SER A 19 -4.42 -27.32 10.68
C SER A 19 -4.68 -28.75 10.19
N THR A 20 -5.81 -28.98 9.52
CA THR A 20 -6.24 -30.30 9.02
C THR A 20 -5.98 -30.51 7.52
N GLY A 21 -5.23 -29.61 6.88
CA GLY A 21 -4.93 -29.70 5.44
C GLY A 21 -5.94 -29.01 4.52
N PHE A 22 -6.98 -28.40 5.08
CA PHE A 22 -7.98 -27.60 4.37
C PHE A 22 -7.58 -26.12 4.27
N VAL A 23 -8.33 -25.32 3.51
CA VAL A 23 -8.17 -23.87 3.37
C VAL A 23 -9.58 -23.29 3.21
N LEU A 24 -10.11 -22.55 4.19
CA LEU A 24 -11.39 -21.80 4.16
C LEU A 24 -12.60 -22.52 3.47
N GLY A 25 -12.67 -23.85 3.54
CA GLY A 25 -13.71 -24.63 2.85
C GLY A 25 -13.53 -24.82 1.33
N PHE A 26 -12.45 -24.32 0.71
CA PHE A 26 -12.18 -24.52 -0.70
C PHE A 26 -11.94 -26.01 -1.05
N THR A 27 -12.46 -26.42 -2.22
CA THR A 27 -12.10 -27.68 -2.87
C THR A 27 -10.76 -27.53 -3.59
N ASN A 28 -10.14 -28.64 -4.03
CA ASN A 28 -8.93 -28.55 -4.85
C ASN A 28 -9.16 -27.77 -6.15
N GLY A 29 -10.35 -27.91 -6.76
CA GLY A 29 -10.71 -27.21 -7.99
C GLY A 29 -10.92 -25.72 -7.78
N THR A 30 -11.70 -25.34 -6.77
CA THR A 30 -11.99 -23.92 -6.48
C THR A 30 -10.75 -23.18 -5.98
N LEU A 31 -9.90 -23.82 -5.16
CA LEU A 31 -8.62 -23.23 -4.78
C LEU A 31 -7.69 -23.05 -5.98
N ARG A 32 -7.63 -24.05 -6.89
CA ARG A 32 -6.81 -23.95 -8.11
C ARG A 32 -7.27 -22.81 -9.00
N SER A 33 -8.59 -22.67 -9.21
CA SER A 33 -9.17 -21.55 -9.97
C SER A 33 -8.79 -20.23 -9.33
N LEU A 34 -9.01 -20.08 -8.02
CA LEU A 34 -8.67 -18.85 -7.30
C LEU A 34 -7.20 -18.46 -7.51
N VAL A 35 -6.26 -19.40 -7.35
CA VAL A 35 -4.82 -19.09 -7.54
C VAL A 35 -4.52 -18.70 -8.99
N ALA A 36 -5.14 -19.39 -9.97
CA ALA A 36 -4.97 -19.05 -11.38
C ALA A 36 -5.54 -17.66 -11.70
N ASP A 37 -6.72 -17.32 -11.16
CA ASP A 37 -7.40 -16.05 -11.39
C ASP A 37 -6.66 -14.89 -10.67
N SER A 38 -6.14 -15.13 -9.46
CA SER A 38 -5.44 -14.13 -8.65
C SER A 38 -4.05 -13.79 -9.19
N VAL A 39 -3.26 -14.80 -9.57
CA VAL A 39 -1.82 -14.63 -9.84
C VAL A 39 -1.32 -15.35 -11.09
N GLY A 40 -2.20 -16.01 -11.86
CA GLY A 40 -1.82 -16.73 -13.08
C GLY A 40 -0.98 -17.98 -12.85
N LEU A 41 -0.97 -18.52 -11.62
CA LEU A 41 -0.17 -19.69 -11.25
C LEU A 41 -1.05 -20.90 -10.95
N ASP A 42 -0.51 -22.11 -11.14
CA ASP A 42 -1.19 -23.35 -10.81
C ASP A 42 -0.69 -23.92 -9.49
N ILE A 43 -1.50 -23.84 -8.43
CA ILE A 43 -1.15 -24.39 -7.11
C ILE A 43 -0.97 -25.93 -7.11
N GLN A 44 -1.44 -26.62 -8.15
CA GLN A 44 -1.26 -28.07 -8.32
C GLN A 44 0.10 -28.46 -8.92
N ASP A 45 0.90 -27.49 -9.38
CA ASP A 45 2.25 -27.71 -9.89
C ASP A 45 3.10 -28.50 -8.89
N GLU A 46 3.96 -29.38 -9.41
CA GLU A 46 4.83 -30.25 -8.63
C GLU A 46 5.77 -29.45 -7.73
N LYS A 47 6.18 -28.24 -8.14
CA LYS A 47 7.03 -27.37 -7.32
C LYS A 47 6.43 -27.02 -5.95
N TYR A 48 5.11 -27.06 -5.81
CA TYR A 48 4.41 -26.81 -4.54
C TYR A 48 4.12 -28.08 -3.72
N SER A 49 4.57 -29.26 -4.17
CA SER A 49 4.25 -30.54 -3.52
C SER A 49 5.32 -31.03 -2.52
N ALA A 50 6.41 -30.29 -2.34
CA ALA A 50 7.58 -30.72 -1.55
C ALA A 50 7.28 -31.12 -0.09
N LYS A 51 6.25 -30.52 0.54
CA LYS A 51 5.80 -30.87 1.90
C LYS A 51 4.55 -31.74 1.92
N GLY A 52 4.14 -32.27 0.77
CA GLY A 52 2.94 -33.08 0.58
C GLY A 52 1.88 -32.40 -0.29
N VAL A 53 0.87 -33.19 -0.65
CA VAL A 53 -0.11 -32.84 -1.70
C VAL A 53 -1.40 -32.20 -1.19
N SER A 54 -1.52 -31.96 0.12
CA SER A 54 -2.70 -31.28 0.70
C SER A 54 -2.75 -29.80 0.26
N LYS A 55 -3.96 -29.21 0.24
CA LYS A 55 -4.15 -27.78 -0.08
C LYS A 55 -3.30 -26.89 0.83
N ALA A 56 -3.31 -27.17 2.13
CA ALA A 56 -2.53 -26.39 3.08
C ALA A 56 -1.02 -26.54 2.84
N ASN A 57 -0.51 -27.74 2.55
CA ASN A 57 0.92 -27.93 2.28
C ASN A 57 1.36 -27.25 0.98
N ARG A 58 0.52 -27.29 -0.05
CA ARG A 58 0.76 -26.57 -1.29
C ARG A 58 0.78 -25.05 -1.07
N LEU A 59 -0.14 -24.52 -0.27
CA LEU A 59 -0.16 -23.09 0.09
C LEU A 59 1.06 -22.69 0.93
N ARG A 60 1.54 -23.55 1.85
CA ARG A 60 2.79 -23.32 2.59
C ARG A 60 4.02 -23.27 1.68
N GLU A 61 4.09 -24.15 0.67
CA GLU A 61 5.17 -24.12 -0.32
C GLU A 61 5.05 -22.91 -1.25
N PHE A 62 3.84 -22.50 -1.61
CA PHE A 62 3.59 -21.26 -2.34
C PHE A 62 4.15 -20.05 -1.60
N TRP A 63 3.87 -19.91 -0.30
CA TRP A 63 4.45 -18.85 0.53
C TRP A 63 5.99 -18.88 0.54
N ARG A 64 6.60 -20.06 0.45
CA ARG A 64 8.06 -20.23 0.47
C ARG A 64 8.70 -19.87 -0.87
N LEU A 65 8.08 -20.24 -1.98
CA LEU A 65 8.70 -20.12 -3.30
C LEU A 65 8.45 -18.74 -3.94
N GLU A 66 7.23 -18.25 -3.83
CA GLU A 66 6.80 -17.06 -4.59
C GLU A 66 7.24 -15.74 -3.93
N SER A 67 7.14 -14.63 -4.67
CA SER A 67 7.53 -13.29 -4.19
C SER A 67 6.49 -12.68 -3.25
N ASP A 68 6.86 -11.61 -2.53
CA ASP A 68 5.93 -10.89 -1.65
C ASP A 68 4.69 -10.39 -2.38
N HIS A 69 4.84 -9.86 -3.59
CA HIS A 69 3.70 -9.40 -4.35
C HIS A 69 2.74 -10.54 -4.69
N VAL A 70 3.25 -11.66 -5.20
CA VAL A 70 2.45 -12.83 -5.57
C VAL A 70 1.75 -13.43 -4.35
N VAL A 71 2.47 -13.56 -3.23
CA VAL A 71 1.91 -14.06 -1.97
C VAL A 71 0.88 -13.08 -1.38
N GLY A 72 1.16 -11.78 -1.40
CA GLY A 72 0.25 -10.74 -0.95
C GLY A 72 -1.05 -10.72 -1.77
N THR A 73 -0.95 -10.81 -3.10
CA THR A 73 -2.12 -10.81 -4.01
C THR A 73 -3.03 -12.00 -3.73
N LEU A 74 -2.48 -13.22 -3.64
CA LEU A 74 -3.28 -14.39 -3.30
C LEU A 74 -3.85 -14.30 -1.87
N THR A 75 -3.07 -13.80 -0.92
CA THR A 75 -3.52 -13.65 0.47
C THR A 75 -4.69 -12.67 0.58
N ARG A 76 -4.67 -11.56 -0.17
CA ARG A 76 -5.78 -10.60 -0.26
C ARG A 76 -7.06 -11.29 -0.72
N ASP A 77 -6.98 -12.08 -1.78
CA ASP A 77 -8.16 -12.70 -2.38
C ASP A 77 -8.69 -13.85 -1.49
N LEU A 78 -7.81 -14.55 -0.76
CA LEU A 78 -8.22 -15.48 0.31
C LEU A 78 -8.87 -14.76 1.49
N LEU A 79 -8.35 -13.61 1.92
CA LEU A 79 -8.94 -12.79 2.98
C LEU A 79 -10.33 -12.30 2.61
N ALA A 80 -10.56 -11.94 1.34
CA ALA A 80 -11.87 -11.52 0.84
C ALA A 80 -12.94 -12.62 0.98
N ALA A 81 -12.55 -13.90 1.00
CA ALA A 81 -13.45 -15.03 1.20
C ALA A 81 -13.78 -15.31 2.68
N VAL A 82 -13.03 -14.74 3.64
CA VAL A 82 -13.22 -15.02 5.07
C VAL A 82 -14.59 -14.58 5.60
N PRO A 83 -15.12 -13.39 5.31
CA PRO A 83 -16.43 -12.97 5.83
C PRO A 83 -17.59 -13.87 5.36
N GLU A 84 -17.55 -14.32 4.10
CA GLU A 84 -18.54 -15.25 3.56
C GLU A 84 -18.42 -16.62 4.23
N PHE A 85 -17.18 -17.10 4.42
CA PHE A 85 -16.92 -18.34 5.14
C PHE A 85 -17.45 -18.29 6.59
N TRP A 86 -17.19 -17.20 7.32
CA TRP A 86 -17.70 -17.00 8.68
C TRP A 86 -19.23 -16.98 8.74
N THR A 87 -19.87 -16.29 7.79
CA THR A 87 -21.33 -16.25 7.70
C THR A 87 -21.90 -17.65 7.49
N HIS A 88 -21.26 -18.44 6.63
CA HIS A 88 -21.65 -19.83 6.39
C HIS A 88 -21.48 -20.70 7.64
N THR A 89 -20.35 -20.63 8.34
CA THR A 89 -20.12 -21.42 9.56
C THR A 89 -21.05 -21.02 10.70
N GLN A 90 -21.37 -19.74 10.86
CA GLN A 90 -22.35 -19.25 11.82
C GLN A 90 -23.75 -19.82 11.53
N GLN A 91 -24.19 -19.76 10.28
CA GLN A 91 -25.55 -20.19 9.89
C GLN A 91 -25.72 -21.72 9.90
N VAL A 92 -24.71 -22.47 9.46
CA VAL A 92 -24.81 -23.92 9.26
C VAL A 92 -24.33 -24.70 10.49
N MET A 93 -23.26 -24.24 11.14
CA MET A 93 -22.62 -24.95 12.26
C MET A 93 -22.91 -24.32 13.61
N GLY A 94 -23.52 -23.12 13.65
CA GLY A 94 -23.75 -22.38 14.90
C GLY A 94 -22.46 -21.92 15.58
N GLU A 95 -21.37 -21.82 14.83
CA GLU A 95 -20.05 -21.48 15.36
C GLU A 95 -19.92 -19.96 15.57
N GLU A 96 -19.61 -19.55 16.80
CA GLU A 96 -19.32 -18.14 17.09
C GLU A 96 -17.90 -17.76 16.68
N ILE A 97 -17.75 -16.62 16.01
CA ILE A 97 -16.44 -16.09 15.62
C ILE A 97 -15.81 -15.42 16.84
N SER A 98 -14.79 -16.07 17.39
CA SER A 98 -14.06 -15.59 18.56
C SER A 98 -13.37 -14.24 18.32
N GLU A 99 -13.16 -13.45 19.38
CA GLU A 99 -12.35 -12.23 19.32
C GLU A 99 -10.92 -12.52 18.79
N GLU A 100 -10.35 -13.68 19.13
CA GLU A 100 -9.04 -14.10 18.63
C GLU A 100 -9.01 -14.27 17.10
N GLU A 101 -10.07 -14.83 16.50
CA GLU A 101 -10.18 -14.95 15.04
C GLU A 101 -10.35 -13.59 14.37
N GLN A 102 -11.12 -12.67 14.97
CA GLN A 102 -11.25 -11.29 14.48
C GLN A 102 -9.91 -10.54 14.53
N GLN A 103 -9.16 -10.68 15.63
CA GLN A 103 -7.82 -10.12 15.74
C GLN A 103 -6.84 -10.74 14.74
N ALA A 104 -6.95 -12.05 14.48
CA ALA A 104 -6.16 -12.73 13.46
C ALA A 104 -6.49 -12.23 12.05
N PHE A 105 -7.77 -11.96 11.75
CA PHE A 105 -8.19 -11.34 10.49
C PHE A 105 -7.56 -9.97 10.32
N THR A 106 -7.70 -9.07 11.29
CA THR A 106 -7.09 -7.72 11.24
C THR A 106 -5.58 -7.78 11.06
N ALA A 107 -4.89 -8.61 11.85
CA ALA A 107 -3.42 -8.76 11.74
C ALA A 107 -2.98 -9.38 10.39
N SER A 108 -3.80 -10.27 9.82
CA SER A 108 -3.53 -10.88 8.51
C SER A 108 -3.75 -9.89 7.37
N THR A 109 -4.74 -9.00 7.48
CA THR A 109 -4.94 -7.88 6.56
C THR A 109 -3.73 -6.95 6.56
N GLN A 110 -3.23 -6.55 7.74
CA GLN A 110 -2.01 -5.74 7.86
C GLN A 110 -0.78 -6.44 7.25
N THR A 111 -0.65 -7.75 7.47
CA THR A 111 0.40 -8.56 6.85
C THR A 111 0.30 -8.52 5.33
N CYS A 112 -0.90 -8.68 4.79
CA CYS A 112 -1.16 -8.64 3.36
C CYS A 112 -0.80 -7.26 2.76
N GLU A 113 -1.20 -6.18 3.42
CA GLU A 113 -0.86 -4.81 3.01
C GLU A 113 0.64 -4.56 2.99
N ARG A 114 1.35 -5.06 3.99
CA ARG A 114 2.82 -5.01 4.08
C ARG A 114 3.48 -5.72 2.90
N LEU A 115 3.04 -6.92 2.55
CA LEU A 115 3.56 -7.72 1.43
C LEU A 115 3.31 -7.04 0.07
N LEU A 116 2.11 -6.46 -0.09
CA LEU A 116 1.75 -5.68 -1.27
C LEU A 116 2.44 -4.31 -1.29
N GLY A 117 3.03 -3.88 -0.17
CA GLY A 117 3.64 -2.57 0.02
C GLY A 117 2.63 -1.41 0.00
N VAL A 118 1.34 -1.71 0.13
CA VAL A 118 0.25 -0.73 0.24
C VAL A 118 0.09 -0.18 1.66
N GLU A 119 0.92 -0.61 2.61
CA GLU A 119 0.95 -0.09 3.98
C GLU A 119 1.05 1.45 3.97
N GLY A 120 0.01 2.09 4.51
CA GLY A 120 -0.11 3.54 4.56
C GLY A 120 -0.70 4.24 3.32
N THR A 121 -1.09 3.49 2.28
CA THR A 121 -1.88 4.03 1.15
C THR A 121 -3.28 4.47 1.54
N GLU A 122 -3.79 4.02 2.69
CA GLU A 122 -5.09 4.43 3.25
C GLU A 122 -5.27 5.95 3.24
N HIS A 123 -4.23 6.70 3.57
CA HIS A 123 -4.29 8.17 3.55
C HIS A 123 -4.42 8.75 2.14
N LEU A 124 -3.82 8.11 1.12
CA LEU A 124 -4.09 8.50 -0.27
C LEU A 124 -5.53 8.17 -0.68
N GLN A 125 -6.15 7.16 -0.07
CA GLN A 125 -7.57 6.88 -0.25
C GLN A 125 -8.45 7.89 0.49
N GLU A 126 -8.09 8.30 1.71
CA GLU A 126 -8.75 9.38 2.47
C GLU A 126 -8.66 10.74 1.76
N LEU A 127 -7.53 11.02 1.09
CA LEU A 127 -7.38 12.18 0.21
C LEU A 127 -8.41 12.21 -0.93
N LYS A 128 -8.99 11.07 -1.31
CA LYS A 128 -10.11 11.02 -2.27
C LYS A 128 -11.41 11.60 -1.67
N ALA A 129 -11.56 11.59 -0.35
CA ALA A 129 -12.76 12.00 0.38
C ALA A 129 -12.78 13.51 0.71
N VAL A 130 -11.62 14.16 0.78
CA VAL A 130 -11.51 15.61 0.93
C VAL A 130 -11.93 16.30 -0.39
N THR A 131 -12.54 17.48 -0.31
CA THR A 131 -13.09 18.26 -1.44
C THR A 131 -12.01 18.75 -2.41
N TYR A 132 -11.50 17.84 -3.21
CA TYR A 132 -10.62 18.08 -4.36
C TYR A 132 -11.38 17.89 -5.68
N ASP A 133 -10.84 18.44 -6.77
CA ASP A 133 -11.41 18.26 -8.11
C ASP A 133 -11.39 16.79 -8.58
N ASP A 134 -12.23 16.43 -9.55
CA ASP A 134 -12.36 15.05 -10.04
C ASP A 134 -11.05 14.51 -10.63
N ASN A 135 -10.21 15.37 -11.20
CA ASN A 135 -8.90 14.99 -11.75
C ASN A 135 -7.91 14.61 -10.63
N PHE A 136 -8.01 15.24 -9.46
CA PHE A 136 -7.19 14.94 -8.29
C PHE A 136 -7.56 13.58 -7.70
N LYS A 137 -8.86 13.30 -7.57
CA LYS A 137 -9.36 11.98 -7.11
C LYS A 137 -8.92 10.85 -8.06
N LEU A 138 -8.96 11.12 -9.36
CA LEU A 138 -8.47 10.18 -10.37
C LEU A 138 -6.97 9.91 -10.21
N LEU A 139 -6.15 10.93 -10.01
CA LEU A 139 -4.70 10.77 -9.80
C LEU A 139 -4.39 9.94 -8.55
N ALA A 140 -5.03 10.26 -7.42
CA ALA A 140 -4.87 9.50 -6.18
C ALA A 140 -5.25 8.02 -6.37
N ARG A 141 -6.35 7.76 -7.09
CA ARG A 141 -6.77 6.40 -7.44
C ARG A 141 -5.74 5.66 -8.29
N GLN A 142 -5.24 6.28 -9.36
CA GLN A 142 -4.27 5.64 -10.24
C GLN A 142 -2.92 5.36 -9.54
N VAL A 143 -2.51 6.21 -8.61
CA VAL A 143 -1.32 5.95 -7.77
C VAL A 143 -1.52 4.70 -6.94
N VAL A 144 -2.63 4.60 -6.22
CA VAL A 144 -2.94 3.41 -5.40
C VAL A 144 -3.06 2.15 -6.25
N GLU A 145 -3.76 2.22 -7.39
CA GLU A 145 -3.92 1.08 -8.31
C GLU A 145 -2.57 0.58 -8.85
N SER A 146 -1.61 1.46 -9.14
CA SER A 146 -0.29 1.05 -9.61
C SER A 146 0.48 0.22 -8.57
N ILE A 147 0.25 0.51 -7.30
CA ILE A 147 0.89 -0.19 -6.18
C ILE A 147 0.21 -1.53 -5.96
N GLU A 148 -1.12 -1.55 -5.98
CA GLU A 148 -1.93 -2.76 -5.86
C GLU A 148 -1.63 -3.77 -6.99
N LYS A 149 -1.31 -3.27 -8.19
CA LYS A 149 -0.87 -4.09 -9.33
C LYS A 149 0.59 -4.53 -9.27
N GLY A 150 1.35 -4.12 -8.26
CA GLY A 150 2.76 -4.46 -8.13
C GLY A 150 3.68 -3.71 -9.08
N GLU A 151 3.21 -2.61 -9.67
CA GLU A 151 3.91 -1.77 -10.65
C GLU A 151 4.16 -0.33 -10.13
N PRO A 152 4.76 -0.15 -8.93
CA PRO A 152 4.89 1.17 -8.31
C PRO A 152 5.72 2.16 -9.14
N ALA A 153 6.68 1.68 -9.94
CA ALA A 153 7.49 2.51 -10.84
C ALA A 153 6.61 3.27 -11.86
N VAL A 154 5.55 2.63 -12.36
CA VAL A 154 4.58 3.21 -13.30
C VAL A 154 3.71 4.28 -12.62
N GLY A 155 3.57 4.20 -11.29
CA GLY A 155 2.84 5.16 -10.47
C GLY A 155 3.60 6.45 -10.15
N LEU A 156 4.93 6.49 -10.31
CA LEU A 156 5.75 7.60 -9.81
C LEU A 156 5.45 8.93 -10.51
N ASP A 157 5.20 8.94 -11.83
CA ASP A 157 4.83 10.15 -12.55
C ASP A 157 3.47 10.72 -12.08
N ARG A 158 2.52 9.81 -11.83
CA ARG A 158 1.19 10.17 -11.30
C ARG A 158 1.29 10.68 -9.88
N LEU A 159 2.15 10.08 -9.05
CA LEU A 159 2.44 10.54 -7.69
C LEU A 159 3.06 11.94 -7.71
N HIS A 160 4.02 12.19 -8.61
CA HIS A 160 4.61 13.52 -8.78
C HIS A 160 3.55 14.57 -9.16
N THR A 161 2.73 14.26 -10.16
CA THR A 161 1.64 15.12 -10.60
C THR A 161 0.64 15.40 -9.47
N PHE A 162 0.31 14.38 -8.69
CA PHE A 162 -0.52 14.47 -7.49
C PHE A 162 0.08 15.45 -6.47
N LEU A 163 1.35 15.28 -6.11
CA LEU A 163 2.02 16.12 -5.10
C LEU A 163 2.08 17.59 -5.51
N ILE A 164 2.37 17.89 -6.78
CA ILE A 164 2.40 19.27 -7.26
C ILE A 164 1.03 19.93 -7.08
N LYS A 165 -0.05 19.24 -7.49
CA LYS A 165 -1.41 19.77 -7.32
C LYS A 165 -1.75 19.95 -5.84
N TYR A 166 -1.44 18.95 -5.02
CA TYR A 166 -1.70 18.95 -3.59
C TYR A 166 -1.04 20.14 -2.88
N PHE A 167 0.28 20.32 -3.03
CA PHE A 167 1.00 21.40 -2.35
C PHE A 167 0.67 22.78 -2.91
N ARG A 168 0.32 22.92 -4.19
CA ARG A 168 -0.18 24.20 -4.74
C ARG A 168 -1.49 24.61 -4.07
N GLN A 169 -2.41 23.67 -3.90
CA GLN A 169 -3.67 23.95 -3.23
C GLN A 169 -3.48 24.30 -1.76
N LEU A 170 -2.56 23.63 -1.07
CA LEU A 170 -2.18 24.02 0.29
C LEU A 170 -1.57 25.43 0.33
N CYS A 171 -0.70 25.79 -0.62
CA CYS A 171 -0.20 27.16 -0.73
C CYS A 171 -1.34 28.17 -0.92
N TYR A 172 -2.30 27.90 -1.82
CA TYR A 172 -3.45 28.78 -2.03
C TYR A 172 -4.33 28.92 -0.76
N LYS A 173 -4.56 27.82 -0.03
CA LYS A 173 -5.29 27.83 1.24
C LYS A 173 -4.63 28.74 2.29
N HIS A 174 -3.30 28.84 2.28
CA HIS A 174 -2.52 29.70 3.18
C HIS A 174 -2.17 31.07 2.59
N GLY A 175 -2.77 31.46 1.46
CA GLY A 175 -2.52 32.76 0.82
C GLY A 175 -1.14 32.90 0.18
N VAL A 176 -0.44 31.79 -0.08
CA VAL A 176 0.89 31.76 -0.71
C VAL A 176 0.74 31.63 -2.22
N SER A 177 1.30 32.58 -2.98
CA SER A 177 1.24 32.57 -4.43
C SER A 177 2.19 31.55 -5.07
N THR A 178 1.69 30.81 -6.06
CA THR A 178 2.44 29.83 -6.84
C THR A 178 2.12 29.98 -8.33
N ASN A 179 3.13 29.81 -9.19
CA ASN A 179 2.97 29.71 -10.65
C ASN A 179 2.95 28.24 -11.14
N LYS A 180 2.32 28.00 -12.29
CA LYS A 180 2.22 26.68 -12.96
C LYS A 180 3.57 26.09 -13.39
N ASP A 181 4.57 26.94 -13.64
CA ASP A 181 5.91 26.50 -14.09
C ASP A 181 6.83 26.16 -12.91
N GLU A 182 6.42 26.44 -11.68
CA GLU A 182 7.24 26.17 -10.51
C GLU A 182 7.35 24.65 -10.26
N PRO A 183 8.57 24.12 -10.05
CA PRO A 183 8.78 22.71 -9.78
C PRO A 183 8.29 22.34 -8.37
N LEU A 184 8.04 21.04 -8.15
CA LEU A 184 7.48 20.51 -6.91
C LEU A 184 8.24 20.96 -5.65
N ASN A 185 9.57 20.90 -5.68
CA ASN A 185 10.43 21.32 -4.57
C ASN A 185 10.27 22.80 -4.23
N ALA A 186 10.09 23.67 -5.23
CA ALA A 186 9.88 25.11 -5.01
C ALA A 186 8.51 25.38 -4.37
N VAL A 187 7.45 24.75 -4.88
CA VAL A 187 6.10 24.85 -4.31
C VAL A 187 6.10 24.35 -2.87
N PHE A 188 6.71 23.19 -2.60
CA PHE A 188 6.79 22.63 -1.26
C PHE A 188 7.62 23.51 -0.32
N GLY A 189 8.73 24.08 -0.78
CA GLY A 189 9.55 25.00 0.01
C GLY A 189 8.78 26.26 0.43
N LYS A 190 7.95 26.81 -0.46
CA LYS A 190 7.04 27.92 -0.13
C LYS A 190 6.04 27.54 0.97
N TYR A 191 5.45 26.35 0.87
CA TYR A 191 4.56 25.82 1.90
C TYR A 191 5.26 25.67 3.26
N VAL A 192 6.46 25.08 3.30
CA VAL A 192 7.26 24.93 4.53
C VAL A 192 7.59 26.29 5.16
N ASN A 193 7.91 27.29 4.34
CA ASN A 193 8.13 28.66 4.84
C ASN A 193 6.85 29.25 5.45
N GLY A 194 5.69 29.03 4.84
CA GLY A 194 4.38 29.41 5.39
C GLY A 194 4.11 28.75 6.74
N LEU A 195 4.35 27.45 6.86
CA LEU A 195 4.21 26.71 8.13
C LEU A 195 5.11 27.26 9.23
N ARG A 196 6.36 27.61 8.89
CA ARG A 196 7.32 28.20 9.82
C ARG A 196 6.86 29.59 10.28
N ALA A 197 6.42 30.44 9.35
CA ALA A 197 5.93 31.78 9.67
C ALA A 197 4.67 31.73 10.55
N ALA A 198 3.81 30.74 10.34
CA ALA A 198 2.61 30.51 11.13
C ALA A 198 2.88 29.83 12.50
N GLY A 199 4.13 29.49 12.83
CA GLY A 199 4.48 28.83 14.09
C GLY A 199 3.94 27.41 14.26
N LYS A 200 3.48 26.76 13.18
CA LYS A 200 2.89 25.41 13.23
C LYS A 200 3.92 24.30 13.47
N ILE A 201 5.19 24.56 13.17
CA ILE A 201 6.30 23.63 13.39
C ILE A 201 7.20 24.18 14.49
N LYS A 202 7.20 23.51 15.66
CA LYS A 202 7.96 23.94 16.85
C LYS A 202 9.35 23.30 16.94
N SER A 203 9.46 22.03 16.55
CA SER A 203 10.72 21.28 16.65
C SER A 203 11.67 21.64 15.51
N GLU A 204 12.91 21.97 15.86
CA GLU A 204 13.99 22.19 14.88
C GLU A 204 14.24 20.92 14.05
N MET A 205 14.14 19.74 14.67
CA MET A 205 14.27 18.46 13.98
C MET A 205 13.20 18.30 12.89
N SER A 206 11.93 18.60 13.19
CA SER A 206 10.85 18.53 12.21
C SER A 206 11.06 19.51 11.05
N LEU A 207 11.55 20.72 11.33
CA LEU A 207 11.87 21.69 10.28
C LEU A 207 13.03 21.20 9.39
N ASN A 208 14.05 20.56 9.96
CA ASN A 208 15.17 20.00 9.20
C ASN A 208 14.73 18.81 8.33
N ILE A 209 13.83 17.95 8.82
CA ILE A 209 13.22 16.89 8.01
C ILE A 209 12.49 17.48 6.81
N LEU A 210 11.64 18.50 7.01
CA LEU A 210 10.91 19.16 5.92
C LEU A 210 11.85 19.81 4.89
N LYS A 211 12.94 20.44 5.34
CA LYS A 211 13.96 20.99 4.44
C LYS A 211 14.66 19.89 3.64
N TYR A 212 14.96 18.75 4.26
CA TYR A 212 15.52 17.60 3.56
C TYR A 212 14.55 17.04 2.52
N SER A 213 13.25 16.98 2.84
CA SER A 213 12.20 16.60 1.89
C SER A 213 12.17 17.50 0.65
N ILE A 214 12.48 18.79 0.74
CA ILE A 214 12.62 19.66 -0.45
C ILE A 214 13.69 19.11 -1.41
N THR A 215 14.81 18.64 -0.87
CA THR A 215 15.90 18.06 -1.65
C THR A 215 15.46 16.73 -2.29
N LEU A 216 14.79 15.87 -1.54
CA LEU A 216 14.25 14.61 -2.05
C LEU A 216 13.25 14.83 -3.21
N LEU A 217 12.34 15.80 -3.06
CA LEU A 217 11.38 16.16 -4.10
C LEU A 217 12.06 16.76 -5.34
N SER A 218 13.22 17.40 -5.19
CA SER A 218 14.04 17.83 -6.32
C SER A 218 14.60 16.63 -7.09
N SER A 219 15.16 15.65 -6.38
CA SER A 219 15.67 14.41 -6.97
C SER A 219 14.57 13.56 -7.60
N PHE A 220 13.34 13.67 -7.10
CA PHE A 220 12.19 12.97 -7.67
C PHE A 220 11.88 13.41 -9.12
N ASN A 221 12.19 14.66 -9.49
CA ASN A 221 12.13 15.10 -10.88
C ASN A 221 13.09 14.33 -11.79
N ALA A 222 14.30 14.01 -11.28
CA ALA A 222 15.30 13.27 -12.03
C ALA A 222 14.87 11.82 -12.25
N VAL A 223 14.36 11.15 -11.20
CA VAL A 223 13.76 9.81 -11.29
C VAL A 223 12.63 9.76 -12.30
N ARG A 224 11.76 10.77 -12.33
CA ARG A 224 10.70 10.87 -13.34
C ARG A 224 11.26 11.01 -14.76
N ASN A 225 12.28 11.83 -14.96
CA ASN A 225 12.81 12.11 -16.30
C ASN A 225 13.75 10.99 -16.83
N ASN A 226 14.43 10.27 -15.93
CA ASN A 226 15.52 9.34 -16.29
C ASN A 226 15.25 7.88 -15.93
N ASP A 227 14.22 7.57 -15.13
CA ASP A 227 13.96 6.21 -14.62
C ASP A 227 12.46 5.83 -14.65
N SER A 228 11.64 6.62 -15.37
CA SER A 228 10.22 6.34 -15.61
C SER A 228 9.92 6.12 -17.11
N LEU A 229 8.77 5.51 -17.41
CA LEU A 229 8.28 5.17 -18.77
C LEU A 229 8.12 6.36 -19.75
N ALA A 230 8.45 7.58 -19.33
CA ALA A 230 8.42 8.76 -20.20
C ALA A 230 9.53 8.73 -21.29
N HIS A 231 10.59 7.94 -21.10
CA HIS A 231 11.69 7.74 -22.05
C HIS A 231 12.22 6.28 -22.02
N ASP A 232 13.12 5.93 -22.94
CA ASP A 232 13.77 4.61 -23.11
C ASP A 232 14.75 4.28 -21.96
N ASN A 233 14.22 4.27 -20.72
CA ASN A 233 15.00 4.21 -19.49
C ASN A 233 14.84 2.86 -18.78
N THR A 234 15.89 2.43 -18.05
CA THR A 234 15.78 1.33 -17.10
C THR A 234 14.83 1.72 -15.98
N LEU A 235 13.71 1.00 -15.86
CA LEU A 235 12.74 1.25 -14.79
C LEU A 235 13.37 0.99 -13.43
N LEU A 236 13.08 1.91 -12.51
CA LEU A 236 13.43 1.79 -11.11
C LEU A 236 12.88 0.48 -10.53
N ASN A 237 13.68 -0.23 -9.74
CA ASN A 237 13.24 -1.52 -9.24
C ASN A 237 12.07 -1.36 -8.25
N ARG A 238 11.32 -2.45 -8.04
CA ARG A 238 10.11 -2.47 -7.21
C ARG A 238 10.38 -1.93 -5.80
N GLU A 239 11.46 -2.38 -5.17
CA GLU A 239 11.77 -2.04 -3.77
C GLU A 239 12.17 -0.57 -3.60
N GLU A 240 12.97 -0.03 -4.51
CA GLU A 240 13.30 1.39 -4.52
C GLU A 240 12.08 2.27 -4.84
N SER A 241 11.21 1.82 -5.74
CA SER A 241 9.93 2.51 -6.02
C SER A 241 9.05 2.54 -4.77
N PHE A 242 9.00 1.45 -4.01
CA PHE A 242 8.30 1.40 -2.72
C PHE A 242 8.94 2.31 -1.67
N LEU A 243 10.27 2.39 -1.62
CA LEU A 243 10.96 3.29 -0.71
C LEU A 243 10.58 4.76 -0.96
N ILE A 244 10.61 5.18 -2.22
CA ILE A 244 10.19 6.52 -2.63
C ILE A 244 8.73 6.74 -2.23
N PHE A 245 7.86 5.80 -2.57
CA PHE A 245 6.43 5.88 -2.28
C PHE A 245 6.15 6.03 -0.77
N ARG A 246 6.79 5.21 0.07
CA ARG A 246 6.64 5.24 1.53
C ARG A 246 7.12 6.57 2.11
N ASN A 247 8.24 7.09 1.62
CA ASN A 247 8.77 8.38 2.07
C ASN A 247 7.81 9.53 1.74
N VAL A 248 7.31 9.57 0.51
CA VAL A 248 6.33 10.56 0.05
C VAL A 248 5.03 10.46 0.84
N THR A 249 4.51 9.26 1.02
CA THR A 249 3.28 9.03 1.77
C THR A 249 3.43 9.47 3.22
N ALA A 250 4.54 9.14 3.88
CA ALA A 250 4.83 9.60 5.23
C ALA A 250 4.88 11.13 5.34
N LEU A 251 5.46 11.81 4.33
CA LEU A 251 5.46 13.26 4.26
C LEU A 251 4.03 13.83 4.15
N VAL A 252 3.20 13.28 3.28
CA VAL A 252 1.80 13.70 3.10
C VAL A 252 1.00 13.52 4.38
N LYS A 253 1.10 12.35 5.04
CA LYS A 253 0.45 12.07 6.34
C LYS A 253 0.82 13.11 7.41
N PHE A 254 2.11 13.45 7.49
CA PHE A 254 2.58 14.44 8.45
C PHE A 254 1.98 15.83 8.15
N VAL A 255 1.99 16.23 6.87
CA VAL A 255 1.42 17.50 6.42
C VAL A 255 -0.08 17.58 6.75
N GLU A 256 -0.84 16.51 6.52
CA GLU A 256 -2.26 16.45 6.88
C GLU A 256 -2.49 16.62 8.38
N SER A 257 -1.69 15.93 9.19
CA SER A 257 -1.76 16.06 10.65
C SER A 257 -1.56 17.52 11.10
N VAL A 258 -0.66 18.25 10.44
CA VAL A 258 -0.40 19.69 10.69
C VAL A 258 -1.54 20.59 10.17
N GLU A 259 -2.22 20.18 9.10
CA GLU A 259 -3.36 20.90 8.53
C GLU A 259 -4.66 20.69 9.32
N GLN A 260 -4.85 19.52 9.91
CA GLN A 260 -5.99 19.17 10.76
C GLN A 260 -5.83 19.66 12.20
N ALA A 261 -4.60 19.84 12.67
CA ALA A 261 -4.35 20.40 13.99
C ALA A 261 -4.97 21.80 14.13
N PRO A 262 -5.73 22.09 15.20
CA PRO A 262 -6.28 23.41 15.44
C PRO A 262 -5.15 24.44 15.51
N ALA A 263 -5.41 25.65 15.01
CA ALA A 263 -4.45 26.74 15.10
C ALA A 263 -4.04 26.88 16.57
N SER A 264 -2.73 26.82 16.83
CA SER A 264 -2.20 27.03 18.17
C SER A 264 -2.54 28.46 18.57
N THR A 265 -3.52 28.63 19.46
CA THR A 265 -3.76 29.88 20.19
C THR A 265 -2.54 30.26 21.01
#